data_AF-A0AA85KPH5-F1
#
_entry.id   AF-A0AA85KPH5-F1
#
_cell.length_a   1.000
_cell.length_b   1.000
_cell.length_c   1.000
_cell.angle_alpha   90.00
_cell.angle_beta   90.00
_cell.angle_gamma   90.00
#
_symmetry.space_group_name_H-M   'P 1'
#
loop_
_entity.id
_entity.type
_entity.pdbx_description
1 polymer ?
#
loop_
_entity_poly.entity_id
_entity_poly.type
_entity_poly.pdbx_seq_one_letter_code
_entity_poly.pdbx_strand_id
1 'polypeptide(L)'
;MLIGSLRRLNSYQIVTIPSFIISNRFKPAWKKTKKKGSLFSTTTTDEPSEPEPPQHYYCCESGCANCVWIDYAERLFEYHMKRIQNQRSSNIMDKNEDERNVK
;
A
#
# COMPACT_ATOMS: atom_id res chain seq x y z
N MET A 1 -19.18 55.67 6.54
CA MET A 1 -18.05 54.76 6.79
C MET A 1 -18.57 53.34 7.00
N LEU A 2 -18.34 52.50 5.99
CA LEU A 2 -18.18 51.03 5.94
C LEU A 2 -18.68 50.11 7.09
N ILE A 3 -19.68 49.27 6.74
CA ILE A 3 -19.83 47.81 7.03
C ILE A 3 -19.24 47.24 8.34
N GLY A 4 -20.10 46.91 9.30
CA GLY A 4 -19.82 45.98 10.39
C GLY A 4 -20.03 44.53 9.94
N SER A 5 -18.94 43.85 9.60
CA SER A 5 -18.91 42.43 9.20
C SER A 5 -19.33 41.49 10.34
N LEU A 6 -20.23 40.56 10.01
CA LEU A 6 -20.40 39.26 10.68
C LEU A 6 -19.05 38.50 10.69
N ARG A 7 -18.56 38.08 11.86
CA ARG A 7 -17.67 36.91 11.97
C ARG A 7 -17.98 36.06 13.20
N ARG A 8 -18.65 34.95 12.89
CA ARG A 8 -18.80 33.68 13.63
C ARG A 8 -17.43 33.03 13.87
N LEU A 9 -17.12 32.66 15.12
CA LEU A 9 -16.27 31.51 15.54
C LEU A 9 -16.62 31.22 17.02
N ASN A 10 -17.49 30.26 17.36
CA ASN A 10 -17.23 28.83 17.58
C ASN A 10 -15.86 28.51 18.21
N SER A 11 -15.80 28.45 19.55
CA SER A 11 -14.63 27.95 20.30
C SER A 11 -15.09 27.02 21.41
N TYR A 12 -15.27 25.76 21.00
CA TYR A 12 -14.99 24.52 21.70
C TYR A 12 -14.68 24.61 23.20
N GLN A 13 -15.54 23.94 23.97
CA GLN A 13 -15.35 23.43 25.32
C GLN A 13 -13.90 22.96 25.57
N ILE A 14 -13.22 23.63 26.50
CA ILE A 14 -11.95 23.19 27.07
C ILE A 14 -12.28 22.07 28.06
N VAL A 15 -12.26 20.83 27.58
CA VAL A 15 -12.14 19.67 28.49
C VAL A 15 -10.67 19.54 28.88
N THR A 16 -10.39 19.91 30.12
CA THR A 16 -9.10 19.71 30.79
C THR A 16 -8.85 18.22 30.96
N ILE A 17 -8.07 17.62 30.07
CA ILE A 17 -7.58 16.25 30.24
C ILE A 17 -6.49 16.29 31.33
N PRO A 18 -6.68 15.62 32.49
CA PRO A 18 -5.65 15.56 33.52
C PRO A 18 -4.42 14.80 33.01
N SER A 19 -3.25 15.40 33.23
CA SER A 19 -1.94 14.95 32.79
C SER A 19 -1.50 13.67 33.52
N PHE A 20 -1.97 12.49 33.11
CA PHE A 20 -1.44 11.16 33.46
C PHE A 20 -2.15 10.21 32.48
N ILE A 21 -1.60 9.83 31.32
CA ILE A 21 -0.62 8.75 31.10
C ILE A 21 0.07 9.04 29.75
N ILE A 22 1.30 9.57 29.75
CA ILE A 22 2.23 9.47 28.62
C ILE A 22 3.33 8.53 29.06
N SER A 23 3.08 7.23 28.88
CA SER A 23 4.13 6.22 28.91
C SER A 23 3.55 4.92 28.36
N ASN A 24 3.44 4.85 27.05
CA ASN A 24 3.97 3.69 26.36
C ASN A 24 4.56 4.14 25.04
N ARG A 25 5.89 4.16 25.03
CA ARG A 25 6.73 4.23 23.85
C ARG A 25 6.49 2.97 23.02
N PHE A 26 5.36 2.93 22.32
CA PHE A 26 5.07 1.92 21.32
C PHE A 26 6.04 2.16 20.17
N LYS A 27 7.21 1.53 20.26
CA LYS A 27 8.13 1.43 19.13
C LYS A 27 7.62 0.27 18.28
N PRO A 28 6.99 0.49 17.13
CA PRO A 28 6.80 -0.60 16.18
C PRO A 28 8.19 -0.93 15.60
N ALA A 29 8.90 -1.85 16.25
CA ALA A 29 10.06 -2.49 15.66
C ALA A 29 9.55 -3.42 14.56
N TRP A 30 9.39 -2.89 13.34
CA TRP A 30 9.14 -3.70 12.14
C TRP A 30 10.42 -4.49 11.85
N LYS A 31 10.62 -5.58 12.60
CA LYS A 31 11.63 -6.57 12.30
C LYS A 31 11.11 -7.35 11.09
N LYS A 32 11.71 -7.10 9.93
CA LYS A 32 11.48 -7.87 8.71
C LYS A 32 11.87 -9.32 8.97
N THR A 33 10.90 -10.15 9.35
CA THR A 33 11.07 -11.60 9.35
C THR A 33 10.70 -12.08 7.96
N LYS A 34 11.70 -12.59 7.20
CA LYS A 34 11.45 -13.30 5.95
C LYS A 34 10.78 -14.62 6.28
N LYS A 35 9.45 -14.69 6.31
CA LYS A 35 8.74 -15.97 6.29
C LYS A 35 8.80 -16.51 4.86
N LYS A 36 9.61 -17.54 4.66
CA LYS A 36 9.47 -18.46 3.52
C LYS A 36 8.45 -19.51 3.93
N GLY A 37 7.40 -19.67 3.11
CA GLY A 37 6.60 -20.88 3.06
C GLY A 37 5.13 -20.70 3.46
N SER A 38 4.27 -20.55 2.46
CA SER A 38 3.25 -21.58 2.25
C SER A 38 2.92 -21.64 0.76
N LEU A 39 2.94 -22.85 0.25
CA LEU A 39 2.88 -23.24 -1.14
C LEU A 39 1.45 -23.05 -1.65
N PHE A 40 1.21 -21.99 -2.41
CA PHE A 40 0.15 -21.99 -3.43
C PHE A 40 0.80 -21.69 -4.77
N SER A 41 1.52 -22.69 -5.27
CA SER A 41 1.99 -22.74 -6.64
C SER A 41 0.84 -23.14 -7.54
N THR A 42 0.10 -22.15 -8.04
CA THR A 42 -0.45 -22.25 -9.38
C THR A 42 0.57 -21.63 -10.33
N THR A 43 1.54 -22.44 -10.73
CA THR A 43 2.37 -22.15 -11.89
C THR A 43 1.49 -22.42 -13.11
N THR A 44 0.74 -21.41 -13.53
CA THR A 44 0.21 -21.34 -14.89
C THR A 44 1.06 -20.34 -15.63
N THR A 45 1.67 -20.79 -16.71
CA THR A 45 2.50 -20.03 -17.63
C THR A 45 1.61 -19.03 -18.37
N ASP A 46 1.21 -17.96 -17.71
CA ASP A 46 0.44 -16.87 -18.29
C ASP A 46 1.08 -15.55 -17.89
N GLU A 47 1.12 -14.61 -18.83
CA GLU A 47 1.48 -13.21 -18.61
C GLU A 47 0.93 -12.72 -17.26
N PRO A 48 1.69 -11.93 -16.48
CA PRO A 48 1.23 -11.48 -15.17
C PRO A 48 -0.08 -10.71 -15.36
N SER A 49 -1.19 -11.33 -14.96
CA SER A 49 -2.50 -10.70 -14.94
C SER A 49 -2.70 -9.96 -13.63
N GLU A 50 -3.43 -8.85 -13.66
CA GLU A 50 -3.79 -8.11 -12.45
C GLU A 50 -4.61 -9.02 -11.52
N PRO A 51 -4.28 -9.11 -10.22
CA PRO A 51 -5.02 -9.98 -9.31
C PRO A 51 -6.44 -9.45 -9.10
N GLU A 52 -7.42 -10.34 -9.05
CA GLU A 52 -8.81 -9.99 -8.75
C GLU A 52 -9.02 -9.77 -7.24
N PRO A 53 -9.85 -8.80 -6.83
CA PRO A 53 -10.14 -8.55 -5.43
C PRO A 53 -10.94 -9.71 -4.81
N PRO A 54 -10.64 -10.10 -3.56
CA PRO A 54 -11.42 -11.12 -2.87
C PRO A 54 -12.84 -10.62 -2.57
N GLN A 55 -13.78 -11.55 -2.51
CA GLN A 55 -15.16 -11.23 -2.13
C GLN A 55 -15.26 -10.90 -0.64
N HIS A 56 -16.17 -9.99 -0.27
CA HIS A 56 -16.25 -9.46 1.09
C HIS A 56 -16.45 -10.54 2.15
N TYR A 57 -17.25 -11.57 1.85
CA TYR A 57 -17.54 -12.67 2.77
C TYR A 57 -16.37 -13.63 3.01
N TYR A 58 -15.26 -13.49 2.28
CA TYR A 58 -14.01 -14.18 2.61
C TYR A 58 -13.23 -13.46 3.72
N CYS A 59 -13.59 -12.22 4.05
CA CYS A 59 -13.03 -11.50 5.18
C CYS A 59 -13.74 -11.93 6.46
N CYS A 60 -12.98 -12.41 7.44
CA CYS A 60 -13.49 -12.78 8.76
C CYS A 60 -14.01 -11.58 9.58
N GLU A 61 -13.70 -10.35 9.16
CA GLU A 61 -13.99 -9.06 9.82
C GLU A 61 -13.54 -8.93 11.29
N SER A 62 -12.87 -9.96 11.81
CA SER A 62 -12.50 -10.10 13.23
C SER A 62 -11.01 -9.90 13.48
N GLY A 63 -10.25 -9.45 12.48
CA GLY A 63 -8.80 -9.23 12.59
C GLY A 63 -7.96 -10.50 12.62
N CYS A 64 -8.35 -11.53 11.85
CA CYS A 64 -7.59 -12.78 11.74
C CYS A 64 -6.18 -12.58 11.15
N ALA A 65 -5.24 -13.43 11.59
CA ALA A 65 -3.83 -13.33 11.19
C ALA A 65 -3.59 -13.60 9.68
N ASN A 66 -4.46 -14.37 9.04
CA ASN A 66 -4.41 -14.65 7.61
C ASN A 66 -5.58 -13.95 6.90
N CYS A 67 -5.50 -12.62 6.82
CA CYS A 67 -6.53 -11.80 6.19
C CYS A 67 -6.40 -11.85 4.67
N VAL A 68 -7.47 -12.24 3.98
CA VAL A 68 -7.52 -12.32 2.50
C VAL A 68 -7.16 -10.99 1.82
N TRP A 69 -7.42 -9.86 2.47
CA TRP A 69 -7.05 -8.54 1.98
C TRP A 69 -5.54 -8.26 2.08
N ILE A 70 -4.86 -8.86 3.05
CA ILE A 70 -3.40 -8.77 3.15
C ILE A 70 -2.78 -9.56 2.01
N ASP A 71 -3.22 -10.80 1.81
CA ASP A 71 -2.75 -11.67 0.72
C ASP A 71 -2.99 -11.02 -0.66
N TYR A 72 -4.15 -10.38 -0.85
CA TYR A 72 -4.47 -9.62 -2.06
C TYR A 72 -3.53 -8.42 -2.26
N ALA A 73 -3.29 -7.62 -1.21
CA ALA A 73 -2.41 -6.47 -1.29
C ALA A 73 -0.98 -6.86 -1.69
N GLU A 74 -0.45 -7.96 -1.13
CA GLU A 74 0.87 -8.47 -1.47
C GLU A 74 0.98 -8.85 -2.97
N ARG A 75 0.00 -9.59 -3.49
CA ARG A 75 -0.06 -9.95 -4.91
C ARG A 75 -0.15 -8.72 -5.81
N LEU A 76 -0.93 -7.73 -5.40
CA LEU A 76 -1.10 -6.47 -6.16
C LEU A 76 0.23 -5.70 -6.22
N PHE A 77 0.97 -5.63 -5.11
CA PHE A 77 2.31 -5.03 -5.10
C PHE A 77 3.28 -5.76 -6.04
N GLU A 78 3.32 -7.09 -5.98
CA GLU A 78 4.19 -7.87 -6.86
C GLU A 78 3.87 -7.66 -8.35
N TYR A 79 2.58 -7.63 -8.70
CA TYR A 79 2.13 -7.36 -10.06
C TYR A 79 2.64 -6.01 -10.58
N HIS A 80 2.42 -4.93 -9.83
CA HIS A 80 2.89 -3.60 -10.24
C HIS A 80 4.42 -3.49 -10.28
N MET A 81 5.13 -4.14 -9.36
CA MET A 81 6.60 -4.16 -9.38
C MET A 81 7.14 -4.85 -10.63
N LYS A 82 6.59 -6.01 -11.00
CA LYS A 82 6.95 -6.72 -12.22
C LYS A 82 6.65 -5.89 -13.47
N ARG A 83 5.47 -5.25 -13.52
CA ARG A 83 5.08 -4.39 -14.65
C ARG A 83 6.05 -3.23 -14.85
N ILE A 84 6.44 -2.54 -13.77
CA ILE A 84 7.40 -1.43 -13.83
C ILE A 84 8.79 -1.93 -14.27
N GLN A 85 9.22 -3.10 -13.76
CA GLN A 85 10.49 -3.70 -14.17
C GLN A 85 10.48 -4.06 -15.66
N ASN A 86 9.42 -4.69 -16.15
CA ASN A 86 9.27 -5.03 -17.56
C ASN A 86 9.29 -3.79 -18.45
N GLN A 87 8.58 -2.73 -18.07
CA GLN A 87 8.56 -1.47 -18.81
C GLN A 87 9.93 -0.78 -18.82
N ARG A 88 10.71 -0.87 -17.74
CA ARG A 88 12.08 -0.36 -17.73
C ARG A 88 12.98 -1.16 -18.67
N SER A 89 12.86 -2.48 -18.66
CA SER A 89 13.61 -3.37 -19.55
C SER A 89 13.29 -3.09 -21.02
N SER A 90 12.01 -2.91 -21.38
CA SER A 90 11.61 -2.58 -22.77
C SER A 90 12.20 -1.23 -23.22
N ASN A 91 12.05 -0.18 -22.41
CA ASN A 91 12.58 1.15 -22.73
C ASN A 91 14.11 1.18 -22.89
N ILE A 92 14.84 0.34 -22.16
CA ILE A 92 16.30 0.22 -22.28
C ILE A 92 16.67 -0.46 -23.61
N MET A 93 15.90 -1.49 -24.03
CA MET A 93 16.14 -2.18 -25.29
C MET A 93 15.92 -1.26 -26.49
N ASP A 94 14.86 -0.46 -26.48
CA ASP A 94 14.54 0.48 -27.56
C ASP A 94 15.67 1.51 -27.77
N LYS A 95 16.17 2.12 -26.69
CA LYS A 95 17.26 3.11 -26.76
C LYS A 95 18.58 2.53 -27.30
N ASN A 96 18.89 1.28 -26.95
CA ASN A 96 20.11 0.63 -27.43
C ASN A 96 20.03 0.28 -28.93
N GLU A 97 18.82 0.13 -29.47
CA GLU A 97 18.64 -0.08 -30.92
C GLU A 97 18.87 1.21 -31.70
N ASP A 98 18.33 2.34 -31.20
CA ASP A 98 18.59 3.65 -31.78
C ASP A 98 20.09 3.99 -31.80
N GLU A 99 20.81 3.75 -30.70
CA GLU A 99 22.26 3.99 -30.63
C GLU A 99 23.08 3.11 -31.60
N ARG A 100 22.62 1.88 -31.88
CA ARG A 100 23.29 0.99 -32.84
C ARG A 100 23.03 1.38 -34.29
N ASN A 101 21.91 2.03 -34.59
CA ASN A 101 21.54 2.44 -35.95
C ASN A 101 22.11 3.81 -36.37
N VAL A 102 22.68 4.58 -35.43
CA VAL A 102 23.32 5.89 -35.70
C VAL A 102 24.80 5.76 -36.12
N LYS A 103 25.34 4.55 -36.22
CA LYS A 103 26.74 4.27 -36.60
C LYS A 103 26.87 3.74 -38.02
#